data_AF-A0A059LFC8-F1
#
_entry.id   AF-A0A059LFC8-F1
#
_cell.length_a   1.000
_cell.length_b   1.000
_cell.length_c   1.000
_cell.angle_alpha   90.00
_cell.angle_beta   90.00
_cell.angle_gamma   90.00
#
_symmetry.space_group_name_H-M   'P 1'
#
loop_
_entity.id
_entity.type
_entity.pdbx_description
1 polymer ?
#
loop_
_entity_poly.entity_id
_entity_poly.type
_entity_poly.pdbx_seq_one_letter_code
_entity_poly.pdbx_strand_id
1 'polypeptide(L)'
;MVAPQDYDALLLFKLRECLRESRRAEALTGKLAGDARNYAVDAAALEQRARELDLHDLGPFFKSEAFRQAGFALSDDAKTILLAR
;
A
#
# COMPACT_ATOMS: atom_id res chain seq x y z
N MET A 1 17.56 -17.07 3.31
CA MET A 1 17.62 -15.75 2.67
C MET A 1 16.27 -15.54 2.00
N VAL A 2 15.47 -14.58 2.46
CA VAL A 2 14.20 -14.22 1.79
C VAL A 2 14.57 -13.50 0.50
N ALA A 3 14.07 -13.96 -0.65
CA ALA A 3 14.36 -13.28 -1.90
C ALA A 3 13.63 -11.93 -1.91
N PRO A 4 14.19 -10.88 -2.54
CA PRO A 4 13.51 -9.59 -2.65
C PRO A 4 12.11 -9.71 -3.28
N GLN A 5 11.91 -10.70 -4.15
CA GLN A 5 10.61 -10.99 -4.77
C GLN A 5 9.55 -11.45 -3.73
N ASP A 6 9.95 -12.22 -2.72
CA ASP A 6 9.06 -12.63 -1.62
C ASP A 6 8.75 -11.44 -0.71
N TYR A 7 9.70 -10.51 -0.54
CA TYR A 7 9.53 -9.26 0.21
C TYR A 7 8.50 -8.34 -0.44
N ASP A 8 8.63 -8.10 -1.74
CA ASP A 8 7.68 -7.34 -2.54
C ASP A 8 6.28 -7.98 -2.51
N ALA A 9 6.20 -9.31 -2.64
CA ALA A 9 4.92 -10.02 -2.59
C ALA A 9 4.23 -9.92 -1.23
N LEU A 10 4.98 -9.99 -0.12
CA LEU A 10 4.46 -9.81 1.24
C LEU A 10 3.93 -8.39 1.47
N LEU A 11 4.69 -7.38 1.05
CA LEU A 11 4.28 -5.99 1.17
C LEU A 11 3.07 -5.66 0.31
N LEU A 12 3.01 -6.18 -0.92
CA LEU A 12 1.82 -6.07 -1.77
C LEU A 12 0.61 -6.75 -1.13
N PHE A 13 0.79 -7.92 -0.52
CA PHE A 13 -0.29 -8.60 0.19
C PHE A 13 -0.81 -7.74 1.33
N LYS A 14 0.07 -7.17 2.17
CA LYS A 14 -0.30 -6.29 3.28
C LYS A 14 -0.94 -4.98 2.81
N LEU A 15 -0.44 -4.37 1.74
CA LEU A 15 -1.03 -3.18 1.15
C LEU A 15 -2.46 -3.46 0.67
N ARG A 16 -2.69 -4.61 0.00
CA ARG A 16 -4.01 -5.03 -0.48
C ARG A 16 -4.98 -5.33 0.66
N GLU A 17 -4.50 -5.92 1.76
CA GLU A 17 -5.28 -6.12 2.98
C GLU A 17 -5.71 -4.77 3.55
N CYS A 18 -4.77 -3.82 3.71
CA CYS A 18 -5.05 -2.48 4.22
C CYS A 18 -6.08 -1.73 3.34
N LEU A 19 -5.98 -1.88 2.01
CA LEU A 19 -6.96 -1.35 1.06
C LEU A 19 -8.33 -1.99 1.21
N ARG A 20 -8.40 -3.31 1.40
CA ARG A 20 -9.67 -4.03 1.61
C ARG A 20 -10.32 -3.63 2.93
N GLU A 21 -9.53 -3.44 3.98
CA GLU A 21 -10.00 -2.98 5.28
C GLU A 21 -10.53 -1.55 5.20
N SER A 22 -9.77 -0.61 4.61
CA SER A 22 -10.26 0.74 4.34
C SER A 22 -11.55 0.71 3.51
N ARG A 23 -11.59 -0.08 2.43
CA ARG A 23 -12.80 -0.21 1.60
C ARG A 23 -14.00 -0.75 2.38
N ARG A 24 -13.79 -1.75 3.24
CA ARG A 24 -14.86 -2.30 4.10
C ARG A 24 -15.32 -1.27 5.12
N ALA A 25 -14.39 -0.57 5.77
CA ALA A 25 -14.69 0.48 6.72
C ALA A 25 -15.43 1.66 6.06
N GLU A 26 -15.04 2.08 4.86
CA GLU A 26 -15.71 3.12 4.08
C GLU A 26 -17.11 2.68 3.62
N ALA A 27 -17.26 1.43 3.16
CA ALA A 27 -18.56 0.86 2.81
C ALA A 27 -19.50 0.78 4.02
N LEU A 28 -18.96 0.54 5.22
CA LEU A 28 -19.70 0.52 6.48
C LEU A 28 -20.03 1.92 7.00
N THR A 29 -19.15 2.90 6.80
CA THR A 29 -19.31 4.27 7.31
C THR A 29 -20.14 5.17 6.39
N GLY A 30 -20.40 4.74 5.14
CA GLY A 30 -21.26 5.45 4.19
C GLY A 30 -20.66 6.77 3.64
N LYS A 31 -19.51 7.21 4.15
CA LYS A 31 -18.68 8.23 3.50
C LYS A 31 -17.91 7.56 2.38
N LEU A 32 -18.49 7.57 1.19
CA LEU A 32 -17.70 7.58 -0.05
C LEU A 32 -16.95 8.92 -0.06
N ALA A 33 -15.87 9.02 0.72
CA ALA A 33 -14.93 10.10 0.58
C ALA A 33 -14.44 10.04 -0.87
N GLY A 34 -14.56 11.18 -1.55
CA GLY A 34 -14.55 11.28 -2.99
C GLY A 34 -13.37 10.54 -3.60
N ASP A 35 -13.68 9.89 -4.72
CA ASP A 35 -12.72 9.23 -5.59
C ASP A 35 -12.36 7.79 -5.20
N ALA A 36 -13.34 6.89 -5.38
CA ALA A 36 -13.13 5.43 -5.46
C ALA A 36 -12.12 4.99 -6.55
N ARG A 37 -11.52 5.94 -7.29
CA ARG A 37 -10.44 5.72 -8.26
C ARG A 37 -9.08 6.20 -7.75
N ASN A 38 -9.00 7.06 -6.72
CA ASN A 38 -7.76 7.53 -6.10
C ASN A 38 -7.66 7.05 -4.65
N TYR A 39 -7.49 5.74 -4.46
CA TYR A 39 -7.30 5.14 -3.13
C TYR A 39 -6.03 5.67 -2.48
N ALA A 40 -6.14 6.41 -1.38
CA ALA A 40 -5.02 6.94 -0.61
C ALA A 40 -4.74 6.05 0.61
N VAL A 41 -3.81 5.10 0.51
CA VAL A 41 -3.28 4.39 1.69
C VAL A 41 -2.15 5.21 2.27
N ASP A 42 -2.16 5.40 3.58
CA ASP A 42 -1.06 6.08 4.25
C ASP A 42 0.19 5.19 4.26
N ALA A 43 1.30 5.71 3.74
CA ALA A 43 2.58 5.01 3.68
C ALA A 43 3.10 4.69 5.09
N ALA A 44 2.80 5.53 6.09
CA ALA A 44 3.19 5.26 7.48
C ALA A 44 2.37 4.11 8.08
N ALA A 45 1.12 3.93 7.67
CA ALA A 45 0.32 2.76 8.07
C ALA A 45 0.91 1.48 7.49
N LEU A 46 1.30 1.48 6.21
CA LEU A 46 2.01 0.35 5.61
C LEU A 46 3.36 0.09 6.30
N GLU A 47 4.11 1.15 6.61
CA GLU A 47 5.40 1.05 7.30
C GLU A 47 5.28 0.44 8.69
N GLN A 48 4.26 0.80 9.46
CA GLN A 48 4.01 0.16 10.75
C GLN A 48 3.75 -1.34 10.58
N ARG A 49 2.91 -1.74 9.61
CA ARG A 49 2.63 -3.16 9.32
C ARG A 49 3.85 -3.91 8.80
N ALA A 50 4.68 -3.23 8.02
CA ALA A 50 5.93 -3.76 7.50
C ALA A 50 6.92 -4.00 8.65
N ARG A 51 6.99 -3.06 9.59
CA ARG A 51 7.84 -3.17 10.78
C ARG A 51 7.43 -4.30 11.71
N GLU A 52 6.14 -4.63 11.80
CA GLU A 52 5.66 -5.85 12.49
C GLU A 52 6.23 -7.14 11.86
N LEU A 53 6.65 -7.08 10.59
CA LEU A 53 7.27 -8.18 9.84
C LEU A 53 8.80 -8.06 9.76
N ASP A 54 9.43 -7.22 10.58
CA ASP A 54 10.87 -6.90 10.55
C ASP A 54 11.31 -6.18 9.25
N LEU A 55 10.36 -5.57 8.53
CA LEU A 55 10.61 -4.84 7.30
C LEU A 55 10.71 -3.34 7.62
N HIS A 56 11.93 -2.84 7.63
CA HIS A 56 12.23 -1.46 8.02
C HIS A 56 12.36 -0.49 6.84
N ASP A 57 12.64 -1.00 5.63
CA ASP A 57 12.89 -0.18 4.46
C ASP A 57 11.89 -0.51 3.34
N LEU A 58 11.00 0.45 3.05
CA LEU A 58 10.05 0.39 1.94
C LEU A 58 10.52 1.21 0.73
N GLY A 59 11.66 1.90 0.85
CA GLY A 59 12.25 2.68 -0.23
C GLY A 59 12.45 1.89 -1.54
N PRO A 60 13.03 0.67 -1.53
CA PRO A 60 13.17 -0.14 -2.72
C PRO A 60 11.83 -0.71 -3.19
N PHE A 61 10.90 -0.99 -2.26
CA PHE A 61 9.55 -1.47 -2.59
C PHE A 61 8.76 -0.43 -3.40
N PHE A 62 8.74 0.83 -3.00
CA PHE A 62 8.05 1.88 -3.77
C PHE A 62 8.65 2.11 -5.16
N LYS A 63 9.91 1.71 -5.37
CA LYS A 63 10.61 1.77 -6.65
C LYS A 63 10.54 0.46 -7.42
N SER A 64 9.98 -0.60 -6.86
CA SER A 64 9.97 -1.92 -7.48
C SER A 64 8.96 -1.98 -8.61
N GLU A 65 9.24 -2.82 -9.61
CA GLU A 65 8.29 -3.09 -10.68
C GLU A 65 7.02 -3.75 -10.14
N ALA A 66 7.12 -4.54 -9.07
CA ALA A 66 5.96 -5.20 -8.47
C ALA A 66 4.93 -4.17 -7.96
N PHE A 67 5.39 -3.10 -7.30
CA PHE A 67 4.54 -2.00 -6.85
C PHE A 67 3.84 -1.29 -8.02
N ARG A 68 4.60 -0.97 -9.08
CA ARG A 68 4.06 -0.33 -10.28
C ARG A 68 3.11 -1.24 -11.08
N GLN A 69 3.45 -2.51 -11.26
CA GLN A 69 2.61 -3.49 -11.96
C GLN A 69 1.32 -3.78 -11.21
N ALA A 70 1.33 -3.68 -9.89
CA ALA A 70 0.11 -3.78 -9.09
C ALA A 70 -0.80 -2.54 -9.21
N GLY A 71 -0.39 -1.52 -9.97
CA GLY A 71 -1.17 -0.30 -10.21
C GLY A 71 -1.08 0.69 -9.06
N PHE A 72 0.01 0.68 -8.28
CA PHE A 72 0.24 1.65 -7.22
C PHE A 72 1.24 2.71 -7.63
N ALA A 73 1.02 3.93 -7.14
CA ALA A 73 1.89 5.07 -7.29
C ALA A 73 2.08 5.74 -5.92
N LEU A 74 3.31 6.10 -5.60
CA LEU A 74 3.56 6.94 -4.44
C LEU A 74 3.26 8.40 -4.81
N SER A 75 2.51 9.10 -3.98
CA SER A 75 2.22 10.53 -4.13
C SER A 75 3.51 11.34 -3.97
N ASP A 76 3.50 12.57 -4.49
CA ASP A 76 4.67 13.48 -4.48
C ASP A 76 5.19 13.75 -3.06
N ASP A 77 4.30 13.79 -2.07
CA ASP A 77 4.64 13.98 -0.66
C ASP A 77 5.23 12.71 0.01
N ALA A 78 5.32 11.58 -0.71
CA ALA A 78 5.81 10.29 -0.22
C ALA A 78 5.05 9.69 0.98
N LYS A 79 3.99 10.34 1.46
CA LYS A 79 3.16 9.87 2.59
C LYS A 79 1.93 9.10 2.16
N THR A 80 1.54 9.20 0.89
CA THR A 80 0.29 8.62 0.40
C THR A 80 0.56 7.71 -0.78
N ILE A 81 0.05 6.50 -0.74
CA ILE A 81 0.08 5.52 -1.82
C ILE A 81 -1.27 5.57 -2.52
N LEU A 82 -1.24 5.87 -3.81
CA LEU A 82 -2.37 6.00 -4.70
C LEU A 82 -2.49 4.76 -5.58
N LEU A 83 -3.71 4.32 -5.89
CA LEU A 83 -3.92 3.32 -6.95
C LEU A 83 -3.97 4.03 -8.31
N ALA A 84 -2.84 4.13 -8.99
CA ALA A 84 -2.73 4.63 -10.35
C ALA A 84 -3.05 3.49 -11.34
N ARG A 85 -4.30 3.44 -11.82
CA ARG A 85 -4.75 2.46 -12.82
C ARG A 85 -4.57 2.98 -14.24
#